data_AF-A0A9Y1FL49-F1
#
_entry.id   AF-A0A9Y1FL49-F1
#
_cell.length_a   1.000
_cell.length_b   1.000
_cell.length_c   1.000
_cell.angle_alpha   90.00
_cell.angle_beta   90.00
_cell.angle_gamma   90.00
#
_symmetry.space_group_name_H-M   'P 1'
#
loop_
_entity.id
_entity.type
_entity.pdbx_description
1 polymer ?
#
loop_
_entity_poly.entity_id
_entity_poly.type
_entity_poly.pdbx_seq_one_letter_code
_entity_poly.pdbx_strand_id
1 'polypeptide(L)'
;MHFEKKGEKKMLEINHNFFSNLSERDKSIIQLYLEGLSSYKIANKLDINRHTVTKVLKENKIPIRTKNQYDENRKKRIITLFKQGKSIYEISDIVGVSHYSVRLTLEEENLTLNKYERDILNVARYIYMKNKGFDTQDIAKFLNMTEKALNKLIRNSGINISAVRRKTKNIENLADIVEKKLKGQKNKDIAMHYNMDIVTVKEILDDFGLF
;
A
#
# COMPACT_ATOMS: atom_id res chain seq x y z
N MET A 1 7.14 26.99 4.21
CA MET A 1 6.27 26.85 5.41
C MET A 1 6.25 25.39 5.83
N HIS A 2 7.19 25.03 6.71
CA HIS A 2 7.29 23.69 7.28
C HIS A 2 6.47 23.61 8.56
N PHE A 3 5.42 22.78 8.56
CA PHE A 3 4.77 22.36 9.79
C PHE A 3 5.61 21.27 10.45
N GLU A 4 6.61 21.68 11.24
CA GLU A 4 7.43 20.79 12.05
C GLU A 4 6.65 20.22 13.25
N LYS A 5 6.48 18.90 13.21
CA LYS A 5 6.77 17.93 14.29
C LYS A 5 6.90 18.48 15.73
N LYS A 6 5.81 18.89 16.36
CA LYS A 6 5.75 19.08 17.83
C LYS A 6 5.38 17.82 18.64
N GLY A 7 4.85 16.78 17.99
CA GLY A 7 4.42 15.54 18.65
C GLY A 7 5.50 14.45 18.76
N GLU A 8 6.36 14.31 17.76
CA GLU A 8 7.33 13.19 17.68
C GLU A 8 8.57 13.41 18.54
N LYS A 9 9.05 14.65 18.69
CA LYS A 9 10.22 14.96 19.52
C LYS A 9 9.96 14.82 21.03
N LYS A 10 8.71 14.87 21.48
CA LYS A 10 8.37 14.73 22.90
C LYS A 10 8.24 13.29 23.39
N MET A 11 8.26 12.30 22.48
CA MET A 11 8.16 10.86 22.83
C MET A 11 9.52 10.15 22.95
N LEU A 12 10.60 10.73 22.43
CA LEU A 12 11.94 10.14 22.45
C LEU A 12 12.85 10.66 23.58
N GLU A 13 12.39 11.65 24.35
CA GLU A 13 13.03 12.13 25.59
C GLU A 13 12.36 11.54 26.85
N ILE A 14 11.95 10.27 26.81
CA ILE A 14 11.62 9.55 28.05
C ILE A 14 12.96 9.12 28.67
N ASN A 15 13.50 10.01 29.51
CA ASN A 15 14.66 9.86 30.39
C ASN A 15 15.18 8.43 30.53
N HIS A 16 16.42 8.18 30.12
CA HIS A 16 17.16 6.94 30.41
C HIS A 16 17.18 6.60 31.92
N ASN A 17 16.99 7.61 32.79
CA ASN A 17 16.86 7.46 34.25
C ASN A 17 15.47 7.01 34.77
N PHE A 18 14.43 6.91 33.93
CA PHE A 18 13.09 6.51 34.38
C PHE A 18 12.91 4.98 34.44
N PHE A 19 13.70 4.24 33.65
CA PHE A 19 13.62 2.78 33.55
C PHE A 19 14.39 2.02 34.64
N SER A 20 15.21 2.70 35.45
CA SER A 20 16.08 2.05 36.43
C SER A 20 15.34 1.39 37.60
N ASN A 21 14.13 1.87 37.94
CA ASN A 21 13.32 1.36 39.07
C ASN A 21 12.12 0.49 38.64
N LEU A 22 11.98 0.17 37.35
CA LEU A 22 10.90 -0.69 36.85
C LEU A 22 11.29 -2.17 36.94
N SER A 23 10.33 -3.03 37.33
CA SER A 23 10.53 -4.48 37.23
C SER A 23 10.73 -4.88 35.76
N GLU A 24 11.50 -5.95 35.50
CA GLU A 24 11.73 -6.46 34.13
C GLU A 24 10.42 -6.77 33.39
N ARG A 25 9.39 -7.20 34.13
CA ARG A 25 8.03 -7.40 33.60
C ARG A 25 7.42 -6.09 33.14
N ASP A 26 7.49 -5.03 33.94
CA ASP A 26 6.86 -3.75 33.62
C ASP A 26 7.60 -3.05 32.46
N LYS A 27 8.94 -3.17 32.41
CA LYS A 27 9.74 -2.77 31.23
C LYS A 27 9.25 -3.49 29.98
N SER A 28 9.06 -4.80 30.04
CA SER A 28 8.56 -5.61 28.92
C SER A 28 7.16 -5.19 28.47
N ILE A 29 6.25 -4.90 29.41
CA ILE A 29 4.90 -4.40 29.10
C ILE A 29 4.97 -3.07 28.33
N ILE A 30 5.76 -2.12 28.84
CA ILE A 30 5.92 -0.80 28.22
C ILE A 30 6.53 -0.95 26.83
N GLN A 31 7.60 -1.72 26.70
CA GLN A 31 8.29 -1.95 25.44
C GLN A 31 7.36 -2.55 24.38
N LEU A 32 6.66 -3.65 24.69
CA LEU A 32 5.72 -4.28 23.77
C LEU A 32 4.56 -3.34 23.39
N TYR A 33 4.12 -2.49 24.31
CA TYR A 33 3.08 -1.50 24.05
C TYR A 33 3.56 -0.39 23.11
N LEU A 34 4.78 0.10 23.31
CA LEU A 34 5.42 1.11 22.44
C LEU A 34 5.74 0.54 21.06
N GLU A 35 6.10 -0.74 20.96
CA GLU A 35 6.20 -1.48 19.70
C GLU A 35 4.86 -1.63 18.98
N GLY A 36 3.75 -1.33 19.67
CA GLY A 36 2.43 -1.19 19.07
C GLY A 36 1.47 -2.33 19.39
N LEU A 37 1.85 -3.34 20.18
CA LEU A 37 0.93 -4.40 20.58
C LEU A 37 -0.22 -3.85 21.43
N SER A 38 -1.41 -4.44 21.31
CA SER A 38 -2.55 -4.06 22.15
C SER A 38 -2.37 -4.60 23.57
N SER A 39 -2.97 -3.94 24.56
CA SER A 39 -2.91 -4.42 25.96
C SER A 39 -3.42 -5.85 26.12
N TYR A 40 -4.35 -6.29 25.26
CA TYR A 40 -4.82 -7.67 25.22
C TYR A 40 -3.75 -8.64 24.69
N LYS A 41 -3.07 -8.31 23.58
CA LYS A 41 -1.98 -9.14 23.05
C LYS A 41 -0.80 -9.23 24.03
N ILE A 42 -0.49 -8.13 24.73
CA ILE A 42 0.57 -8.10 25.74
C ILE A 42 0.20 -8.99 26.93
N ALA A 43 -1.04 -8.88 27.42
CA ALA A 43 -1.57 -9.72 28.49
C ALA A 43 -1.43 -11.20 28.17
N ASN A 44 -1.86 -11.63 26.97
CA ASN A 44 -1.72 -13.02 26.53
C ASN A 44 -0.25 -13.44 26.35
N LYS A 45 0.61 -12.56 25.81
CA LYS A 45 2.02 -12.88 25.55
C LYS A 45 2.82 -13.07 26.83
N LEU A 46 2.47 -12.34 27.88
CA LEU A 46 3.16 -12.40 29.18
C LEU A 46 2.42 -13.26 30.21
N ASP A 47 1.31 -13.89 29.81
CA ASP A 47 0.41 -14.66 30.68
C ASP A 47 -0.01 -13.89 31.95
N ILE A 48 -0.46 -12.65 31.76
CA ILE A 48 -0.93 -11.76 32.84
C ILE A 48 -2.31 -11.21 32.55
N ASN A 49 -3.00 -10.73 33.59
CA ASN A 49 -4.27 -10.07 33.42
C ASN A 49 -4.12 -8.72 32.66
N ARG A 50 -5.04 -8.44 31.73
CA ARG A 50 -5.11 -7.15 31.00
C ARG A 50 -5.22 -5.93 31.93
N HIS A 51 -5.83 -6.09 33.10
CA HIS A 51 -5.87 -5.04 34.12
C HIS A 51 -4.48 -4.69 34.65
N THR A 52 -3.58 -5.68 34.77
CA THR A 52 -2.17 -5.47 35.14
C THR A 52 -1.46 -4.63 34.08
N VAL A 53 -1.61 -4.95 32.79
CA VAL A 53 -1.06 -4.15 31.69
C VAL A 53 -1.56 -2.70 31.78
N THR A 54 -2.87 -2.53 32.00
CA THR A 54 -3.49 -1.20 32.07
C THR A 54 -2.99 -0.40 33.28
N LYS A 55 -2.83 -1.07 34.43
CA LYS A 55 -2.28 -0.49 35.66
C LYS A 55 -0.84 0.00 35.44
N VAL A 56 0.02 -0.85 34.91
CA VAL A 56 1.43 -0.51 34.59
C VAL A 56 1.51 0.69 33.66
N LEU A 57 0.70 0.74 32.59
CA LEU A 57 0.69 1.89 31.68
C LEU A 57 0.26 3.18 32.38
N LYS A 58 -0.78 3.13 33.23
CA LYS A 58 -1.26 4.30 33.99
C LYS A 58 -0.24 4.79 35.02
N GLU A 59 0.35 3.89 35.79
CA GLU A 59 1.37 4.22 36.80
C GLU A 59 2.60 4.89 36.18
N ASN A 60 2.94 4.50 34.94
CA ASN A 60 4.03 5.08 34.17
C ASN A 60 3.60 6.27 33.29
N LYS A 61 2.40 6.81 33.48
CA LYS A 61 1.85 7.97 32.75
C LYS A 61 1.81 7.77 31.23
N ILE A 62 1.72 6.52 30.77
CA ILE A 62 1.57 6.18 29.36
C ILE A 62 0.08 6.22 29.00
N PRO A 63 -0.34 7.10 28.07
CA PRO A 63 -1.74 7.20 27.68
C PRO A 63 -2.23 5.90 27.03
N ILE A 64 -3.42 5.47 27.47
CA ILE A 64 -4.09 4.30 26.89
C ILE A 64 -4.63 4.70 25.52
N ARG A 65 -4.22 3.97 24.49
CA ARG A 65 -4.62 4.21 23.11
C ARG A 65 -6.11 3.91 22.96
N THR A 66 -6.80 4.81 22.28
CA THR A 66 -8.13 4.52 21.76
C THR A 66 -8.04 3.49 20.63
N LYS A 67 -9.17 2.87 20.28
CA LYS A 67 -9.23 1.94 19.14
C LYS A 67 -8.73 2.62 17.85
N ASN A 68 -9.17 3.84 17.58
CA ASN A 68 -8.76 4.58 16.39
C ASN A 68 -7.25 4.83 16.36
N GLN A 69 -6.66 5.24 17.49
CA GLN A 69 -5.21 5.44 17.60
C GLN A 69 -4.42 4.13 17.41
N TYR A 70 -4.95 3.01 17.90
CA TYR A 70 -4.35 1.70 17.67
C TYR A 70 -4.38 1.32 16.18
N ASP A 71 -5.54 1.48 15.54
CA ASP A 71 -5.72 1.15 14.13
C ASP A 71 -4.84 2.03 13.22
N GLU A 72 -4.74 3.33 13.49
CA GLU A 72 -3.83 4.25 12.77
C GLU A 72 -2.35 3.86 12.92
N ASN A 73 -1.91 3.54 14.14
CA ASN A 73 -0.52 3.13 14.37
C ASN A 73 -0.21 1.81 13.66
N ARG A 74 -1.16 0.87 13.65
CA ARG A 74 -1.05 -0.38 12.91
C ARG A 74 -0.92 -0.12 11.40
N LYS A 75 -1.76 0.77 10.86
CA LYS A 75 -1.72 1.19 9.46
C LYS A 75 -0.36 1.81 9.09
N LYS A 76 0.13 2.75 9.90
CA LYS A 76 1.48 3.33 9.73
C LYS A 76 2.58 2.28 9.72
N ARG A 77 2.52 1.30 10.63
CA ARG A 77 3.51 0.21 10.69
C ARG A 77 3.50 -0.66 9.45
N ILE A 78 2.32 -1.00 8.92
CA ILE A 78 2.16 -1.72 7.65
C ILE A 78 2.84 -0.95 6.51
N ILE A 79 2.56 0.35 6.39
CA ILE A 79 3.14 1.22 5.35
C ILE A 79 4.67 1.28 5.46
N THR A 80 5.19 1.46 6.68
CA THR A 80 6.64 1.53 6.92
C THR A 80 7.35 0.24 6.51
N LEU A 81 6.84 -0.92 6.92
CA LEU A 81 7.43 -2.22 6.57
C LEU A 81 7.37 -2.46 5.05
N PHE A 82 6.27 -2.08 4.40
CA PHE A 82 6.15 -2.18 2.94
C PHE A 82 7.19 -1.30 2.23
N LYS A 83 7.37 -0.05 2.67
CA LYS A 83 8.41 0.84 2.13
C LYS A 83 9.84 0.35 2.36
N GLN A 84 10.05 -0.51 3.35
CA GLN A 84 11.31 -1.22 3.60
C GLN A 84 11.50 -2.45 2.69
N GLY A 85 10.55 -2.72 1.77
CA GLY A 85 10.62 -3.84 0.84
C GLY A 85 10.10 -5.16 1.38
N LYS A 86 9.45 -5.18 2.55
CA LYS A 86 8.85 -6.39 3.10
C LYS A 86 7.64 -6.83 2.26
N SER A 87 7.52 -8.13 2.04
CA SER A 87 6.38 -8.74 1.36
C SER A 87 5.12 -8.66 2.21
N ILE A 88 3.93 -8.75 1.58
CA ILE A 88 2.63 -8.76 2.27
C ILE A 88 2.58 -9.87 3.34
N TYR A 89 3.21 -11.02 3.07
CA TYR A 89 3.30 -12.17 3.98
C TYR A 89 4.21 -11.89 5.18
N GLU A 90 5.39 -11.31 4.96
CA GLU A 90 6.24 -10.90 6.09
C GLU A 90 5.55 -9.85 6.96
N ILE A 91 4.86 -8.87 6.33
CA ILE A 91 4.18 -7.80 7.06
C ILE A 91 3.04 -8.35 7.92
N SER A 92 2.23 -9.26 7.38
CA SER A 92 1.13 -9.87 8.15
C SER A 92 1.63 -10.61 9.38
N ASP A 93 2.76 -11.30 9.26
CA ASP A 93 3.35 -12.07 10.36
C ASP A 93 3.90 -11.12 11.43
N ILE A 94 4.63 -10.07 11.02
CA ILE A 94 5.20 -9.07 11.92
C ILE A 94 4.10 -8.27 12.65
N VAL A 95 3.03 -7.88 11.95
CA VAL A 95 1.97 -7.04 12.50
C VAL A 95 0.89 -7.88 13.21
N GLY A 96 0.81 -9.17 12.89
CA GLY A 96 -0.19 -10.11 13.40
C GLY A 96 -1.61 -9.76 12.94
N VAL A 97 -1.79 -9.59 11.63
CA VAL A 97 -3.06 -9.37 10.92
C VAL A 97 -3.12 -10.26 9.68
N SER A 98 -4.30 -10.45 9.09
CA SER A 98 -4.42 -11.23 7.85
C SER A 98 -3.71 -10.55 6.66
N HIS A 99 -3.22 -11.35 5.71
CA HIS A 99 -2.69 -10.83 4.43
C HIS A 99 -3.71 -9.94 3.69
N TYR A 100 -5.00 -10.27 3.80
CA TYR A 100 -6.09 -9.47 3.22
C TYR A 100 -6.14 -8.06 3.84
N SER A 101 -6.03 -7.96 5.17
CA SER A 101 -6.00 -6.67 5.88
C SER A 101 -4.78 -5.83 5.50
N VAL A 102 -3.61 -6.46 5.35
CA VAL A 102 -2.40 -5.77 4.85
C VAL A 102 -2.64 -5.24 3.44
N ARG A 103 -3.11 -6.09 2.52
CA ARG A 103 -3.39 -5.70 1.14
C ARG A 103 -4.37 -4.53 1.06
N LEU A 104 -5.50 -4.61 1.76
CA LEU A 104 -6.50 -3.54 1.76
C LEU A 104 -5.93 -2.23 2.28
N THR A 105 -5.12 -2.28 3.35
CA THR A 105 -4.44 -1.11 3.90
C THR A 105 -3.49 -0.46 2.89
N LEU A 106 -2.79 -1.26 2.09
CA LEU A 106 -1.87 -0.76 1.05
C LEU A 106 -2.61 -0.23 -0.18
N GLU A 107 -3.74 -0.84 -0.55
CA GLU A 107 -4.64 -0.38 -1.62
C GLU A 107 -5.26 0.99 -1.26
N GLU A 108 -5.76 1.16 -0.03
CA GLU A 108 -6.30 2.45 0.46
C GLU A 108 -5.27 3.59 0.42
N GLU A 109 -3.99 3.27 0.58
CA GLU A 109 -2.89 4.22 0.59
C GLU A 109 -2.24 4.38 -0.80
N ASN A 110 -2.82 3.78 -1.84
CA ASN A 110 -2.32 3.78 -3.23
C ASN A 110 -0.86 3.27 -3.34
N LEU A 111 -0.44 2.39 -2.43
CA LEU A 111 0.89 1.78 -2.45
C LEU A 111 0.93 0.49 -3.28
N THR A 112 -0.23 -0.13 -3.48
CA THR A 112 -0.42 -1.28 -4.35
C THR A 112 -1.68 -1.11 -5.17
N LEU A 113 -1.65 -1.57 -6.43
CA LEU A 113 -2.84 -1.58 -7.27
C LEU A 113 -3.85 -2.61 -6.79
N ASN A 114 -5.10 -2.19 -6.67
CA ASN A 114 -6.22 -3.08 -6.43
C ASN A 114 -6.48 -3.97 -7.66
N LYS A 115 -7.39 -4.93 -7.53
CA LYS A 115 -7.66 -5.89 -8.61
C LYS A 115 -8.11 -5.21 -9.90
N TYR A 116 -9.03 -4.26 -9.83
CA TYR A 116 -9.57 -3.56 -10.99
C TYR A 116 -8.49 -2.75 -11.71
N GLU A 117 -7.68 -2.02 -10.95
CA GLU A 117 -6.57 -1.22 -11.49
C GLU A 117 -5.50 -2.11 -12.14
N ARG A 118 -5.20 -3.26 -11.54
CA ARG A 118 -4.28 -4.25 -12.11
C ARG A 118 -4.80 -4.83 -13.42
N ASP A 119 -6.10 -5.10 -13.48
CA ASP A 119 -6.76 -5.60 -14.68
C ASP A 119 -6.68 -4.55 -15.81
N ILE A 120 -6.94 -3.27 -15.51
CA ILE A 120 -6.73 -2.14 -16.45
C ILE A 120 -5.29 -2.07 -16.93
N LEU A 121 -4.31 -2.11 -16.02
CA LEU A 121 -2.90 -2.05 -16.37
C LEU A 121 -2.47 -3.21 -17.26
N ASN A 122 -2.97 -4.42 -16.97
CA ASN A 122 -2.70 -5.59 -17.81
C ASN A 122 -3.32 -5.45 -19.21
N VAL A 123 -4.49 -4.84 -19.34
CA VAL A 123 -5.07 -4.52 -20.66
C VAL A 123 -4.22 -3.48 -21.40
N ALA A 124 -3.72 -2.45 -20.72
CA ALA A 124 -2.82 -1.48 -21.33
C ALA A 124 -1.51 -2.13 -21.82
N ARG A 125 -0.92 -3.03 -21.02
CA ARG A 125 0.25 -3.84 -21.41
C ARG A 125 -0.04 -4.74 -22.60
N TYR A 126 -1.20 -5.40 -22.61
CA TYR A 126 -1.64 -6.21 -23.75
C TYR A 126 -1.74 -5.38 -25.04
N ILE A 127 -2.39 -4.22 -25.00
CA ILE A 127 -2.52 -3.31 -26.15
C ILE A 127 -1.15 -2.88 -26.65
N TYR A 128 -0.26 -2.45 -25.75
CA TYR A 128 1.10 -2.05 -26.07
C TYR A 128 1.87 -3.17 -26.78
N MET A 129 1.91 -4.36 -26.21
CA MET A 129 2.61 -5.51 -26.80
C MET A 129 1.99 -5.93 -28.14
N LYS A 130 0.67 -5.90 -28.27
CA LYS A 130 0.01 -6.14 -29.56
C LYS A 130 0.38 -5.13 -30.63
N ASN A 131 0.60 -3.87 -30.27
CA ASN A 131 1.08 -2.85 -31.22
C ASN A 131 2.53 -3.08 -31.65
N LYS A 132 3.34 -3.72 -30.79
CA LYS A 132 4.71 -4.14 -31.11
C LYS A 132 4.79 -5.50 -31.86
N GLY A 133 3.65 -6.14 -32.13
CA GLY A 133 3.58 -7.35 -32.96
C GLY A 133 3.66 -8.67 -32.19
N PHE A 134 3.67 -8.66 -30.86
CA PHE A 134 3.71 -9.88 -30.06
C PHE A 134 2.40 -10.69 -30.19
N ASP A 135 2.53 -12.02 -30.23
CA ASP A 135 1.37 -12.90 -30.24
C ASP A 135 0.72 -12.99 -28.84
N THR A 136 -0.44 -13.64 -28.77
CA THR A 136 -1.23 -13.67 -27.51
C THR A 136 -0.59 -14.60 -26.47
N GLN A 137 0.15 -15.61 -26.91
CA GLN A 137 0.78 -16.59 -26.02
C GLN A 137 1.96 -15.95 -25.29
N ASP A 138 2.79 -15.20 -26.02
CA ASP A 138 3.92 -14.47 -25.46
C ASP A 138 3.48 -13.40 -24.48
N ILE A 139 2.40 -12.68 -24.80
CA ILE A 139 1.82 -11.69 -23.89
C ILE A 139 1.27 -12.36 -22.62
N ALA A 140 0.58 -13.50 -22.75
CA ALA A 140 0.06 -14.22 -21.60
C ALA A 140 1.19 -14.69 -20.67
N LYS A 141 2.27 -15.22 -21.24
CA LYS A 141 3.49 -15.59 -20.48
C LYS A 141 4.11 -14.38 -19.79
N PHE A 142 4.28 -13.27 -20.50
CA PHE A 142 4.84 -12.02 -19.94
C PHE A 142 4.01 -11.49 -18.76
N LEU A 143 2.68 -11.57 -18.86
CA LEU A 143 1.76 -11.17 -17.79
C LEU A 143 1.56 -12.24 -16.71
N ASN A 144 2.30 -13.36 -16.78
CA ASN A 144 2.21 -14.50 -15.87
C ASN A 144 0.77 -15.02 -15.70
N MET A 145 0.06 -15.20 -16.81
CA MET A 145 -1.31 -15.72 -16.84
C MET A 145 -1.51 -16.70 -17.98
N THR A 146 -2.56 -17.52 -17.88
CA THR A 146 -2.95 -18.40 -19.00
C THR A 146 -3.59 -17.58 -20.12
N GLU A 147 -3.48 -18.03 -21.36
CA GLU A 147 -4.18 -17.39 -22.50
C GLU A 147 -5.68 -17.28 -22.27
N LYS A 148 -6.29 -18.30 -21.65
CA LYS A 148 -7.71 -18.28 -21.29
C LYS A 148 -8.04 -17.17 -20.31
N ALA A 149 -7.18 -16.95 -19.30
CA ALA A 149 -7.35 -15.87 -18.34
C ALA A 149 -7.15 -14.50 -19.00
N LEU A 150 -6.15 -14.35 -19.87
CA LEU A 150 -5.91 -13.13 -20.64
C LEU A 150 -7.10 -12.78 -21.55
N ASN A 151 -7.60 -13.76 -22.31
CA ASN A 151 -8.76 -13.55 -23.18
C ASN A 151 -10.02 -13.19 -22.39
N LYS A 152 -10.21 -13.80 -21.21
CA LYS A 152 -11.30 -13.44 -20.30
C LYS A 152 -11.14 -12.01 -19.76
N LEU A 153 -9.93 -11.62 -19.37
CA LEU A 153 -9.62 -10.27 -18.91
C LEU A 153 -9.96 -9.23 -19.98
N ILE A 154 -9.46 -9.43 -21.20
CA ILE A 154 -9.69 -8.52 -22.34
C ILE A 154 -11.19 -8.41 -22.66
N ARG A 155 -11.91 -9.52 -22.69
CA ARG A 155 -13.36 -9.51 -22.98
C ARG A 155 -14.14 -8.80 -21.89
N ASN A 156 -13.73 -8.96 -20.63
CA ASN A 156 -14.46 -8.44 -19.48
C ASN A 156 -14.04 -7.02 -19.10
N SER A 157 -13.02 -6.43 -19.72
CA SER A 157 -12.51 -5.11 -19.35
C SER A 157 -13.41 -3.96 -19.78
N GLY A 158 -14.37 -4.17 -20.70
CA GLY A 158 -15.20 -3.10 -21.26
C GLY A 158 -14.47 -2.13 -22.22
N ILE A 159 -13.13 -2.17 -22.25
CA ILE A 159 -12.29 -1.36 -23.13
C ILE A 159 -12.40 -1.81 -24.59
N ASN A 160 -12.61 -0.85 -25.50
CA ASN A 160 -12.62 -1.10 -26.94
C ASN A 160 -11.20 -1.27 -27.51
N ILE A 161 -10.63 -2.45 -27.33
CA ILE A 161 -9.24 -2.78 -27.68
C ILE A 161 -8.84 -2.35 -29.10
N SER A 162 -9.71 -2.54 -30.09
CA SER A 162 -9.39 -2.24 -31.49
C SER A 162 -9.31 -0.73 -31.73
N ALA A 163 -10.21 0.05 -31.13
CA ALA A 163 -10.17 1.51 -31.17
C ALA A 163 -8.92 2.05 -30.48
N VAL A 164 -8.63 1.58 -29.26
CA VAL A 164 -7.46 2.02 -28.48
C VAL A 164 -6.17 1.67 -29.19
N ARG A 165 -6.03 0.45 -29.74
CA ARG A 165 -4.83 0.06 -30.51
C ARG A 165 -4.55 0.99 -31.68
N ARG A 166 -5.58 1.39 -32.44
CA ARG A 166 -5.42 2.30 -33.59
C ARG A 166 -4.89 3.67 -33.16
N LYS A 167 -5.47 4.25 -32.09
CA LYS A 167 -5.04 5.56 -31.56
C LYS A 167 -3.64 5.51 -30.95
N THR A 168 -3.31 4.43 -30.24
CA THR A 168 -2.09 4.32 -29.44
C THR A 168 -0.94 3.60 -30.14
N LYS A 169 -1.03 3.38 -31.46
CA LYS A 169 -0.06 2.58 -32.22
C LYS A 169 1.39 3.05 -32.07
N ASN A 170 1.60 4.36 -31.98
CA ASN A 170 2.91 5.00 -31.91
C ASN A 170 3.30 5.42 -30.49
N ILE A 171 2.53 5.02 -29.47
CA ILE A 171 2.76 5.44 -28.09
C ILE A 171 3.60 4.39 -27.37
N GLU A 172 4.88 4.70 -27.18
CA GLU A 172 5.84 3.75 -26.60
C GLU A 172 5.64 3.52 -25.10
N ASN A 173 5.04 4.48 -24.40
CA ASN A 173 4.91 4.47 -22.94
C ASN A 173 3.46 4.25 -22.47
N LEU A 174 2.61 3.62 -23.29
CA LEU A 174 1.18 3.47 -23.00
C LEU A 174 0.92 2.85 -21.62
N ALA A 175 1.59 1.73 -21.31
CA ALA A 175 1.40 1.03 -20.04
C ALA A 175 1.86 1.87 -18.84
N ASP A 176 2.97 2.61 -18.98
CA ASP A 176 3.52 3.43 -17.88
C ASP A 176 2.70 4.73 -17.69
N ILE A 177 2.09 5.29 -18.75
CA ILE A 177 1.10 6.38 -18.64
C ILE A 177 -0.09 5.94 -17.78
N VAL A 178 -0.66 4.77 -18.09
CA VAL A 178 -1.78 4.20 -17.33
C VAL A 178 -1.36 3.88 -15.90
N GLU A 179 -0.20 3.26 -15.70
CA GLU A 179 0.32 2.93 -14.36
C GLU A 179 0.52 4.18 -13.49
N LYS A 180 1.10 5.25 -14.04
CA LYS A 180 1.29 6.52 -13.33
C LYS A 180 -0.03 7.16 -12.92
N LYS A 181 -1.04 7.14 -13.79
CA LYS A 181 -2.38 7.65 -13.46
C LYS A 181 -3.04 6.81 -12.35
N LEU A 182 -2.95 5.49 -12.42
CA LEU A 182 -3.47 4.58 -11.38
C LEU A 182 -2.78 4.78 -10.03
N LYS A 183 -1.50 5.18 -10.02
CA LYS A 183 -0.76 5.58 -8.80
C LYS A 183 -1.06 7.02 -8.34
N GLY A 184 -2.05 7.69 -8.93
CA GLY A 184 -2.51 9.02 -8.54
C GLY A 184 -1.71 10.20 -9.09
N GLN A 185 -0.84 10.01 -10.09
CA GLN A 185 -0.15 11.13 -10.72
C GLN A 185 -1.13 11.98 -11.54
N LYS A 186 -0.94 13.31 -11.51
CA LYS A 186 -1.80 14.23 -12.27
C LYS A 186 -1.48 14.16 -13.75
N ASN A 187 -2.50 14.33 -14.60
CA ASN A 187 -2.34 14.26 -16.06
C ASN A 187 -1.30 15.26 -16.58
N LYS A 188 -1.17 16.44 -15.95
CA LYS A 188 -0.14 17.44 -16.29
C LYS A 188 1.28 16.93 -16.04
N ASP A 189 1.49 16.25 -14.92
CA ASP A 189 2.81 15.73 -14.55
C ASP A 189 3.20 14.57 -15.48
N ILE A 190 2.22 13.72 -15.83
CA ILE A 190 2.38 12.64 -16.82
C ILE A 190 2.73 13.22 -18.20
N ALA A 191 1.98 14.22 -18.67
CA ALA A 191 2.21 14.89 -19.96
C ALA A 191 3.63 15.48 -20.03
N MET A 192 4.05 16.18 -18.98
CA MET A 192 5.40 16.74 -18.89
C MET A 192 6.48 15.64 -18.88
N HIS A 193 6.25 14.54 -18.15
CA HIS A 193 7.22 13.45 -18.05
C HIS A 193 7.49 12.75 -19.39
N TYR A 194 6.48 12.61 -20.25
CA TYR A 194 6.62 11.97 -21.56
C TYR A 194 6.74 12.93 -22.73
N ASN A 195 6.85 14.23 -22.47
CA ASN A 195 6.84 15.27 -23.50
C ASN A 195 5.65 15.12 -24.47
N MET A 196 4.46 14.90 -23.91
CA MET A 196 3.21 14.72 -24.64
C MET A 196 2.27 15.88 -24.36
N ASP A 197 1.36 16.17 -25.29
CA ASP A 197 0.28 17.11 -25.03
C ASP A 197 -0.70 16.55 -23.99
N ILE A 198 -1.23 17.43 -23.14
CA ILE A 198 -2.13 17.05 -22.05
C ILE A 198 -3.47 16.50 -22.58
N VAL A 199 -3.93 16.96 -23.76
CA VAL A 199 -5.14 16.44 -24.41
C VAL A 199 -4.90 15.01 -24.84
N THR A 200 -3.76 14.71 -25.45
CA THR A 200 -3.39 13.33 -25.82
C THR A 200 -3.36 12.41 -24.60
N VAL A 201 -2.78 12.85 -23.47
CA VAL A 201 -2.80 12.06 -22.22
C VAL A 201 -4.22 11.82 -21.73
N LYS A 202 -5.10 12.83 -21.78
CA LYS A 202 -6.50 12.69 -21.38
C LYS A 202 -7.25 11.71 -22.27
N GLU A 203 -7.11 11.81 -23.59
CA GLU A 203 -7.77 10.92 -24.54
C GLU A 203 -7.36 9.46 -24.35
N ILE A 204 -6.08 9.21 -24.09
CA ILE A 204 -5.59 7.87 -23.77
C ILE A 204 -6.27 7.36 -22.50
N LEU A 205 -6.27 8.15 -21.42
CA LEU A 205 -6.77 7.72 -20.13
C LEU A 205 -8.30 7.54 -20.12
N ASP A 206 -9.02 8.34 -20.90
CA ASP A 206 -10.48 8.23 -21.12
C ASP A 206 -10.86 6.88 -21.74
N ASP A 207 -10.07 6.38 -22.70
CA ASP A 207 -10.27 5.06 -23.29
C ASP A 207 -10.13 3.90 -22.27
N PHE A 208 -9.51 4.14 -21.11
CA PHE A 208 -9.42 3.20 -19.97
C PHE A 208 -10.39 3.53 -18.82
N GLY A 209 -11.25 4.54 -18.98
CA GLY A 209 -12.17 5.01 -17.93
C GLY A 209 -11.47 5.70 -16.75
N LEU A 210 -10.28 6.27 -16.97
CA LEU A 210 -9.45 6.92 -15.95
C LEU A 210 -9.51 8.46 -16.08
N PHE A 211 -10.55 9.09 -15.54
CA PHE A 211 -10.72 10.54 -15.56
C PHE A 211 -9.76 11.27 -14.59
#